data_AF-A0A6V3ENJ2-F1
#
_entry.id   AF-A0A6V3ENJ2-F1
#
_cell.length_a   1.000
_cell.length_b   1.000
_cell.length_c   1.000
_cell.angle_alpha   90.00
_cell.angle_beta   90.00
_cell.angle_gamma   90.00
#
_symmetry.space_group_name_H-M   'P 1'
#
loop_
_entity.id
_entity.type
_entity.pdbx_description
1 polymer ?
#
loop_
_entity_poly.entity_id
_entity_poly.type
_entity_poly.pdbx_seq_one_letter_code
_entity_poly.pdbx_strand_id
1 'polypeptide(L)'
;MTTFNFSNPFFILCLVLCGHTIAFQERLSFAIVSKAVGYRALLGPLFTSESDAERLKQKAEDLRKEVEEFEQVRQQEIKEKNDEIAKQQQVKDEYNAKYSVIVPILKQDGSVKDESCFFKPRHSESSSRILRLDILPPLGAVLGEAEAEGTGVPLVVVDEVEPGGAAAAAGLRVGDLIRACTACRTVMATPTWQLLGGGIGQPKTERFMYGADGRPFEEALEAVGSNRMDPLGRPAVLVVERRQG
;
A
#
# COMPACT_ATOMS: atom_id res chain seq x y z
N MET A 1 2.96 23.73 21.91
CA MET A 1 2.63 24.78 20.92
C MET A 1 3.62 24.67 19.79
N THR A 2 3.21 23.98 18.72
CA THR A 2 3.94 23.92 17.45
C THR A 2 2.93 23.52 16.39
N THR A 3 2.78 24.39 15.41
CA THR A 3 1.84 24.34 14.30
C THR A 3 2.31 23.32 13.26
N PHE A 4 1.45 22.35 12.92
CA PHE A 4 1.70 21.42 11.81
C PHE A 4 1.26 22.07 10.50
N ASN A 5 2.23 22.24 9.61
CA ASN A 5 2.10 22.90 8.32
C ASN A 5 1.83 21.82 7.25
N PHE A 6 0.60 21.77 6.74
CA PHE A 6 0.21 20.87 5.64
C PHE A 6 0.51 21.54 4.29
N SER A 7 1.70 21.26 3.74
CA SER A 7 2.05 21.60 2.36
C SER A 7 2.29 20.31 1.58
N ASN A 8 1.19 19.63 1.22
CA ASN A 8 1.24 18.50 0.28
C ASN A 8 0.02 18.58 -0.67
N PRO A 9 0.22 18.96 -1.95
CA PRO A 9 -0.88 19.22 -2.90
C PRO A 9 -1.63 17.95 -3.35
N PHE A 10 -1.20 16.76 -2.95
CA PHE A 10 -1.88 15.51 -3.28
C PHE A 10 -3.04 15.15 -2.35
N PHE A 11 -3.12 15.74 -1.16
CA PHE A 11 -4.19 15.42 -0.20
C PHE A 11 -5.50 16.19 -0.44
N ILE A 12 -5.45 17.31 -1.18
CA ILE A 12 -6.64 18.11 -1.52
C ILE A 12 -7.38 17.51 -2.72
N LEU A 13 -6.71 16.75 -3.60
CA LEU A 13 -7.35 16.17 -4.78
C LEU A 13 -8.21 14.92 -4.47
N CYS A 14 -7.94 14.23 -3.36
CA CYS A 14 -8.65 13.01 -2.99
C CYS A 14 -10.00 13.27 -2.29
N LEU A 15 -10.17 14.42 -1.63
CA LEU A 15 -11.45 14.82 -1.04
C LEU A 15 -12.41 15.48 -2.05
N VAL A 16 -11.91 16.02 -3.16
CA VAL A 16 -12.76 16.58 -4.22
C VAL A 16 -13.34 15.48 -5.12
N LEU A 17 -12.63 14.36 -5.30
CA LEU A 17 -13.12 13.24 -6.12
C LEU A 17 -14.08 12.30 -5.38
N CYS A 18 -14.06 12.26 -4.05
CA CYS A 18 -15.02 11.48 -3.27
C CYS A 18 -16.36 12.23 -3.02
N GLY A 19 -16.35 13.56 -3.12
CA GLY A 19 -17.56 14.39 -2.96
C GLY A 19 -18.41 14.54 -4.23
N HIS A 20 -17.89 14.16 -5.41
CA HIS A 20 -18.61 14.29 -6.68
C HIS A 20 -19.30 13.01 -7.16
N THR A 21 -18.96 11.84 -6.61
CA THR A 21 -19.63 10.58 -6.94
C THR A 21 -20.91 10.35 -6.14
N ILE A 22 -21.05 10.95 -4.96
CA ILE A 22 -22.30 10.86 -4.16
C ILE A 22 -23.33 11.91 -4.61
N ALA A 23 -22.91 13.08 -5.09
CA ALA A 23 -23.82 14.13 -5.57
C ALA A 23 -24.43 13.86 -6.97
N PHE A 24 -23.89 12.91 -7.74
CA PHE A 24 -24.40 12.59 -9.08
C PHE A 24 -25.48 11.50 -9.06
N GLN A 25 -25.56 10.70 -7.99
CA GLN A 25 -26.56 9.63 -7.88
C GLN A 25 -27.91 10.11 -7.31
N GLU A 26 -27.95 11.20 -6.56
CA GLU A 26 -29.22 11.78 -6.07
C GLU A 26 -29.90 12.72 -7.08
N ARG A 27 -29.17 13.26 -8.07
CA ARG A 27 -29.76 14.14 -9.10
C ARG A 27 -30.44 13.39 -10.25
N LEU A 28 -30.15 12.11 -10.44
CA LEU A 28 -30.84 11.26 -11.42
C LEU A 28 -32.18 10.73 -10.89
N SER A 29 -32.33 10.56 -9.58
CA SER A 29 -33.58 10.11 -8.95
C SER A 29 -34.66 11.19 -8.93
N PHE A 30 -34.30 12.47 -8.91
CA PHE A 30 -35.28 13.58 -8.92
C PHE A 30 -35.71 14.02 -10.33
N ALA A 31 -34.87 13.82 -11.35
CA ALA A 31 -35.22 14.14 -12.74
C ALA A 31 -36.17 13.11 -13.38
N ILE A 32 -36.16 11.85 -12.91
CA ILE A 32 -37.07 10.82 -13.40
C ILE A 32 -38.45 10.90 -12.71
N VAL A 33 -38.52 11.41 -11.47
CA VAL A 33 -39.80 11.51 -10.73
C VAL A 33 -40.55 12.82 -11.02
N SER A 34 -39.88 13.91 -11.42
CA SER A 34 -40.57 15.19 -11.70
C SER A 34 -41.22 15.27 -13.10
N LYS A 35 -40.81 14.41 -14.06
CA LYS A 35 -41.50 14.32 -15.37
C LYS A 35 -42.78 13.47 -15.36
N ALA A 36 -43.06 12.77 -14.26
CA ALA A 36 -44.25 11.91 -14.13
C ALA A 36 -45.51 12.64 -13.64
N VAL A 37 -45.42 13.91 -13.23
CA VAL A 37 -46.56 14.65 -12.60
C VAL A 37 -47.23 15.66 -13.56
N GLY A 38 -46.73 15.83 -14.78
CA GLY A 38 -47.23 16.85 -15.73
C GLY A 38 -48.19 16.38 -16.84
N TYR A 39 -48.57 15.11 -16.92
CA TYR A 39 -49.38 14.57 -18.03
C TYR A 39 -50.69 13.93 -17.57
N ARG A 40 -51.46 14.61 -16.72
CA ARG A 40 -52.79 14.15 -16.30
C ARG A 40 -53.96 15.02 -16.75
N ALA A 41 -53.74 15.92 -17.70
CA ALA A 41 -54.81 16.72 -18.30
C ALA A 41 -54.55 16.92 -19.78
N LEU A 42 -54.77 15.87 -20.59
CA LEU A 42 -55.02 15.91 -22.04
C LEU A 42 -55.30 14.47 -22.53
N LEU A 43 -56.29 13.79 -21.93
CA LEU A 43 -56.85 12.55 -22.46
C LEU A 43 -58.10 12.90 -23.28
N GLY A 44 -57.87 13.39 -24.51
CA GLY A 44 -58.86 13.25 -25.58
C GLY A 44 -58.92 11.80 -26.07
N PRO A 45 -59.98 11.37 -26.77
CA PRO A 45 -60.07 10.01 -27.28
C PRO A 45 -59.03 9.82 -28.39
N LEU A 46 -57.88 9.25 -28.04
CA LEU A 46 -56.68 9.22 -28.89
C LEU A 46 -56.44 7.83 -29.48
N PHE A 47 -57.47 7.17 -29.99
CA PHE A 47 -57.34 5.99 -30.83
C PHE A 47 -58.58 5.89 -31.74
N THR A 48 -58.43 6.27 -33.01
CA THR A 48 -59.53 6.19 -33.98
C THR A 48 -59.24 5.23 -35.15
N SER A 49 -58.12 4.50 -35.15
CA SER A 49 -57.89 3.44 -36.14
C SER A 49 -57.07 2.26 -35.61
N GLU A 50 -57.46 1.04 -35.99
CA GLU A 50 -56.76 -0.22 -35.71
C GLU A 50 -55.31 -0.19 -36.23
N SER A 51 -55.05 0.62 -37.25
CA SER A 51 -53.72 0.80 -37.87
C SER A 51 -52.69 1.53 -37.00
N ASP A 52 -53.11 2.45 -36.12
CA ASP A 52 -52.18 3.18 -35.25
C ASP A 52 -51.69 2.31 -34.09
N ALA A 53 -52.55 1.42 -33.61
CA ALA A 53 -52.21 0.44 -32.59
C ALA A 53 -51.17 -0.58 -33.10
N GLU A 54 -51.26 -0.99 -34.36
CA GLU A 54 -50.28 -1.90 -35.00
C GLU A 54 -48.93 -1.22 -35.23
N ARG A 55 -48.91 0.04 -35.69
CA ARG A 55 -47.66 0.82 -35.84
C ARG A 55 -46.92 1.01 -34.53
N LEU A 56 -47.65 1.22 -33.43
CA LEU A 56 -47.06 1.33 -32.09
C LEU A 56 -46.50 0.00 -31.59
N LYS A 57 -47.15 -1.14 -31.89
CA LYS A 57 -46.62 -2.47 -31.57
C LYS A 57 -45.33 -2.77 -32.32
N GLN A 58 -45.28 -2.52 -33.63
CA GLN A 58 -44.06 -2.70 -34.43
C GLN A 58 -42.93 -1.82 -33.91
N LYS A 59 -43.21 -0.54 -33.63
CA LYS A 59 -42.20 0.36 -33.08
C LYS A 59 -41.71 -0.07 -31.69
N ALA A 60 -42.57 -0.66 -30.87
CA ALA A 60 -42.17 -1.20 -29.57
C ALA A 60 -41.29 -2.47 -29.71
N GLU A 61 -41.52 -3.29 -30.73
CA GLU A 61 -40.67 -4.46 -31.03
C GLU A 61 -39.30 -4.05 -31.57
N ASP A 62 -39.25 -3.06 -32.46
CA ASP A 62 -37.99 -2.53 -33.00
C ASP A 62 -37.12 -1.91 -31.89
N LEU A 63 -37.73 -1.10 -31.01
CA LEU A 63 -37.03 -0.53 -29.86
C LEU A 63 -36.53 -1.59 -28.88
N ARG A 64 -37.26 -2.70 -28.71
CA ARG A 64 -36.79 -3.81 -27.86
C ARG A 64 -35.55 -4.48 -28.43
N LYS A 65 -35.49 -4.69 -29.75
CA LYS A 65 -34.31 -5.25 -30.43
C LYS A 65 -33.11 -4.31 -30.31
N GLU A 66 -33.32 -3.01 -30.53
CA GLU A 66 -32.25 -2.01 -30.41
C GLU A 66 -31.69 -1.93 -28.99
N VAL A 67 -32.55 -2.00 -27.96
CA VAL A 67 -32.11 -2.03 -26.55
C VAL A 67 -31.36 -3.33 -26.25
N GLU A 68 -31.81 -4.47 -26.75
CA GLU A 68 -31.15 -5.76 -26.52
C GLU A 68 -29.74 -5.79 -27.17
N GLU A 69 -29.60 -5.30 -28.39
CA GLU A 69 -28.29 -5.16 -29.07
C GLU A 69 -27.37 -4.21 -28.29
N PHE A 70 -27.88 -3.06 -27.83
CA PHE A 70 -27.11 -2.11 -27.04
C PHE A 70 -26.66 -2.71 -25.68
N GLU A 71 -27.54 -3.46 -25.02
CA GLU A 71 -27.21 -4.15 -23.78
C GLU A 71 -26.15 -5.24 -23.99
N GLN A 72 -26.22 -5.99 -25.09
CA GLN A 72 -25.21 -7.00 -25.43
C GLN A 72 -23.83 -6.38 -25.68
N VAL A 73 -23.76 -5.30 -26.47
CA VAL A 73 -22.51 -4.55 -26.72
C VAL A 73 -21.95 -3.99 -25.40
N ARG A 74 -22.79 -3.35 -24.58
CA ARG A 74 -22.38 -2.81 -23.29
C ARG A 74 -21.88 -3.90 -22.33
N GLN A 75 -22.55 -5.07 -22.31
CA GLN A 75 -22.11 -6.20 -21.50
C GLN A 75 -20.78 -6.77 -21.98
N GLN A 76 -20.53 -6.83 -23.30
CA GLN A 76 -19.25 -7.24 -23.85
C GLN A 76 -18.13 -6.26 -23.47
N GLU A 77 -18.33 -4.96 -23.63
CA GLU A 77 -17.34 -3.95 -23.24
C GLU A 77 -17.02 -3.99 -21.74
N ILE A 78 -18.02 -4.22 -20.88
CA ILE A 78 -17.81 -4.36 -19.43
C ILE A 78 -16.99 -5.61 -19.13
N LYS A 79 -17.28 -6.74 -19.79
CA LYS A 79 -16.52 -7.99 -19.61
C LYS A 79 -15.06 -7.80 -20.02
N GLU A 80 -14.81 -7.21 -21.19
CA GLU A 80 -13.45 -6.96 -21.68
C GLU A 80 -12.65 -6.06 -20.72
N LYS A 81 -13.25 -4.96 -20.24
CA LYS A 81 -12.62 -4.07 -19.25
C LYS A 81 -12.34 -4.78 -17.93
N ASN A 82 -13.26 -5.61 -17.46
CA ASN A 82 -13.06 -6.37 -16.23
C ASN A 82 -11.93 -7.40 -16.38
N ASP A 83 -11.82 -8.05 -17.55
CA ASP A 83 -10.77 -9.02 -17.85
C ASP A 83 -9.39 -8.33 -17.95
N GLU A 84 -9.31 -7.13 -18.52
CA GLU A 84 -8.09 -6.33 -18.54
C GLU A 84 -7.64 -5.91 -17.13
N ILE A 85 -8.57 -5.42 -16.31
CA ILE A 85 -8.29 -5.05 -14.92
C ILE A 85 -7.82 -6.29 -14.14
N ALA A 86 -8.46 -7.44 -14.33
CA ALA A 86 -8.08 -8.69 -13.68
C ALA A 86 -6.66 -9.13 -14.05
N LYS A 87 -6.27 -9.04 -15.33
CA LYS A 87 -4.91 -9.34 -15.79
C LYS A 87 -3.88 -8.37 -15.20
N GLN A 88 -4.18 -7.08 -15.17
CA GLN A 88 -3.28 -6.09 -14.56
C GLN A 88 -3.13 -6.31 -13.06
N GLN A 89 -4.22 -6.66 -12.39
CA GLN A 89 -4.21 -6.96 -10.96
C GLN A 89 -3.38 -8.23 -10.67
N GLN A 90 -3.52 -9.28 -11.48
CA GLN A 90 -2.69 -10.49 -11.36
C GLN A 90 -1.19 -10.18 -11.50
N VAL A 91 -0.79 -9.44 -12.53
CA VAL A 91 0.62 -9.06 -12.73
C VAL A 91 1.14 -8.23 -11.55
N LYS A 92 0.32 -7.32 -11.02
CA LYS A 92 0.67 -6.51 -9.85
C LYS A 92 0.79 -7.34 -8.58
N ASP A 93 -0.07 -8.33 -8.40
CA ASP A 93 -0.06 -9.20 -7.23
C ASP A 93 1.16 -10.14 -7.25
N GLU A 94 1.50 -10.70 -8.42
CA GLU A 94 2.74 -11.46 -8.63
C GLU A 94 3.99 -10.61 -8.36
N TYR A 95 3.99 -9.38 -8.88
CA TYR A 95 5.07 -8.42 -8.66
C TYR A 95 5.21 -8.07 -7.16
N ASN A 96 4.12 -7.80 -6.48
CA ASN A 96 4.12 -7.50 -5.05
C ASN A 96 4.58 -8.69 -4.23
N ALA A 97 4.12 -9.90 -4.56
CA ALA A 97 4.53 -11.13 -3.89
C ALA A 97 6.05 -11.33 -3.96
N LYS A 98 6.65 -11.11 -5.14
CA LYS A 98 8.11 -11.25 -5.36
C LYS A 98 8.95 -10.34 -4.46
N TYR A 99 8.47 -9.12 -4.18
CA TYR A 99 9.21 -8.11 -3.42
C TYR A 99 8.59 -7.82 -2.05
N SER A 100 7.78 -8.76 -1.55
CA SER A 100 7.22 -8.69 -0.20
C SER A 100 7.94 -9.66 0.73
N VAL A 101 8.08 -9.26 2.00
CA VAL A 101 8.67 -10.12 3.03
C VAL A 101 7.99 -9.88 4.36
N ILE A 102 7.88 -10.95 5.15
CA ILE A 102 7.23 -10.93 6.46
C ILE A 102 8.22 -10.39 7.51
N VAL A 103 7.86 -9.30 8.16
CA VAL A 103 8.70 -8.63 9.18
C VAL A 103 7.92 -8.31 10.46
N PRO A 104 8.59 -8.26 11.62
CA PRO A 104 7.95 -7.99 12.90
C PRO A 104 7.68 -6.49 13.08
N ILE A 105 6.43 -6.04 12.92
CA ILE A 105 6.05 -4.64 13.07
C ILE A 105 5.52 -4.37 14.48
N LEU A 106 6.06 -3.32 15.12
CA LEU A 106 5.53 -2.78 16.37
C LEU A 106 4.26 -1.97 16.08
N LYS A 107 3.14 -2.40 16.65
CA LYS A 107 1.85 -1.74 16.57
C LYS A 107 1.67 -0.68 17.64
N GLN A 108 0.67 0.18 17.46
CA GLN A 108 0.34 1.25 18.41
C GLN A 108 -0.11 0.71 19.78
N ASP A 109 -0.61 -0.52 19.84
CA ASP A 109 -0.95 -1.22 21.08
C ASP A 109 0.27 -1.78 21.82
N GLY A 110 1.48 -1.62 21.26
CA GLY A 110 2.72 -2.17 21.80
C GLY A 110 2.94 -3.65 21.50
N SER A 111 2.04 -4.31 20.76
CA SER A 111 2.22 -5.67 20.29
C SER A 111 3.12 -5.71 19.06
N VAL A 112 3.88 -6.79 18.90
CA VAL A 112 4.68 -7.06 17.70
C VAL A 112 3.95 -8.11 16.89
N LYS A 113 3.64 -7.80 15.63
CA LYS A 113 2.97 -8.71 14.70
C LYS A 113 3.77 -8.85 13.42
N ASP A 114 3.86 -10.08 12.95
CA ASP A 114 4.48 -10.40 11.67
C ASP A 114 3.54 -9.99 10.53
N GLU A 115 4.00 -9.07 9.69
CA GLU A 115 3.22 -8.56 8.55
C GLU A 115 4.05 -8.56 7.28
N SER A 116 3.37 -8.81 6.15
CA SER A 116 3.98 -8.73 4.83
C SER A 116 4.18 -7.27 4.45
N CYS A 117 5.44 -6.87 4.24
CA CYS A 117 5.82 -5.55 3.77
C CYS A 117 6.36 -5.63 2.35
N PHE A 118 5.81 -4.80 1.47
CA PHE A 118 6.29 -4.65 0.09
C PHE A 118 7.44 -3.64 0.03
N PHE A 119 8.53 -4.01 -0.64
CA PHE A 119 9.68 -3.15 -0.87
C PHE A 119 9.84 -2.89 -2.37
N LYS A 120 9.71 -1.63 -2.80
CA LYS A 120 9.96 -1.28 -4.21
C LYS A 120 11.44 -1.56 -4.55
N PRO A 121 11.77 -2.35 -5.58
CA PRO A 121 13.16 -2.62 -5.98
C PRO A 121 13.94 -1.34 -6.25
N ARG A 122 15.20 -1.30 -5.82
CA ARG A 122 16.13 -0.19 -6.06
C ARG A 122 17.12 -0.52 -7.16
N HIS A 123 17.43 -1.78 -7.37
CA HIS A 123 18.21 -2.16 -8.54
C HIS A 123 17.35 -1.99 -9.80
N SER A 124 17.96 -1.40 -10.83
CA SER A 124 17.38 -1.20 -12.15
C SER A 124 17.15 -2.51 -12.89
N GLU A 125 17.93 -3.55 -12.56
CA GLU A 125 17.86 -4.87 -13.17
C GLU A 125 16.65 -5.67 -12.64
N SER A 126 15.91 -6.28 -13.56
CA SER A 126 14.70 -7.08 -13.28
C SER A 126 14.94 -8.35 -12.45
N SER A 127 16.21 -8.67 -12.16
CA SER A 127 16.64 -9.88 -11.48
C SER A 127 16.94 -9.69 -9.98
N SER A 128 16.55 -8.59 -9.34
CA SER A 128 16.70 -8.49 -7.88
C SER A 128 15.66 -9.31 -7.10
N ARG A 129 15.98 -9.63 -5.84
CA ARG A 129 15.05 -10.25 -4.89
C ARG A 129 15.21 -9.64 -3.50
N ILE A 130 14.13 -9.61 -2.74
CA ILE A 130 14.11 -9.18 -1.35
C ILE A 130 14.24 -10.42 -0.46
N LEU A 131 15.12 -10.36 0.52
CA LEU A 131 15.38 -11.43 1.48
C LEU A 131 15.27 -10.88 2.90
N ARG A 132 14.71 -11.68 3.81
CA ARG A 132 14.82 -11.47 5.25
C ARG A 132 15.91 -12.38 5.80
N LEU A 133 16.83 -11.79 6.55
CA LEU A 133 17.92 -12.47 7.24
C LEU A 133 17.79 -12.19 8.74
N ASP A 134 17.80 -13.24 9.54
CA ASP A 134 17.78 -13.14 11.00
C ASP A 134 19.21 -13.39 11.51
N ILE A 135 19.87 -12.35 12.04
CA ILE A 135 21.32 -12.35 12.34
C ILE A 135 21.56 -12.05 13.81
N LEU A 136 22.29 -12.91 14.51
CA LEU A 136 22.65 -12.67 15.90
C LEU A 136 23.67 -11.53 16.03
N PRO A 137 23.49 -10.57 16.96
CA PRO A 137 24.52 -9.60 17.28
C PRO A 137 25.75 -10.26 17.96
N PRO A 138 26.99 -9.77 17.73
CA PRO A 138 27.36 -8.71 16.80
C PRO A 138 27.21 -9.14 15.34
N LEU A 139 26.87 -8.19 14.46
CA LEU A 139 26.52 -8.47 13.06
C LEU A 139 27.63 -9.21 12.29
N GLY A 140 28.89 -8.78 12.45
CA GLY A 140 30.03 -9.34 11.70
C GLY A 140 30.05 -8.91 10.23
N ALA A 141 29.67 -7.65 9.94
CA ALA A 141 29.72 -7.06 8.61
C ALA A 141 30.06 -5.56 8.69
N VAL A 142 30.70 -5.05 7.65
CA VAL A 142 30.97 -3.62 7.43
C VAL A 142 29.89 -3.10 6.48
N LEU A 143 29.20 -2.05 6.91
CA LEU A 143 28.22 -1.36 6.09
C LEU A 143 28.86 -0.12 5.48
N GLY A 144 28.54 0.14 4.22
CA GLY A 144 28.95 1.32 3.48
C GLY A 144 27.75 2.14 3.00
N GLU A 145 28.07 3.30 2.44
CA GLU A 145 27.13 4.17 1.76
C GLU A 145 27.39 4.14 0.26
N ALA A 146 26.32 4.00 -0.52
CA ALA A 146 26.33 4.13 -1.96
C ALA A 146 25.20 5.06 -2.41
N GLU A 147 25.28 5.59 -3.62
CA GLU A 147 24.20 6.37 -4.19
C GLU A 147 23.41 5.55 -5.20
N ALA A 148 22.08 5.65 -5.14
CA ALA A 148 21.22 5.10 -6.17
C ALA A 148 21.50 5.80 -7.51
N GLU A 149 21.84 5.01 -8.54
CA GLU A 149 22.15 5.48 -9.89
C GLU A 149 21.14 6.53 -10.39
N GLY A 150 21.63 7.74 -10.67
CA GLY A 150 20.86 8.83 -11.26
C GLY A 150 19.86 9.54 -10.35
N THR A 151 19.73 9.16 -9.07
CA THR A 151 18.79 9.81 -8.12
C THR A 151 19.47 10.50 -6.95
N GLY A 152 20.74 10.17 -6.65
CA GLY A 152 21.47 10.74 -5.50
C GLY A 152 20.87 10.37 -4.14
N VAL A 153 19.99 9.36 -4.11
CA VAL A 153 19.38 8.88 -2.86
C VAL A 153 20.38 7.94 -2.18
N PRO A 154 20.72 8.16 -0.89
CA PRO A 154 21.66 7.31 -0.18
C PRO A 154 21.07 5.89 -0.01
N LEU A 155 21.94 4.91 -0.22
CA LEU A 155 21.71 3.48 -0.08
C LEU A 155 22.74 2.93 0.89
N VAL A 156 22.30 2.03 1.76
CA VAL A 156 23.19 1.31 2.66
C VAL A 156 23.56 -0.02 2.02
N VAL A 157 24.84 -0.20 1.74
CA VAL A 157 25.40 -1.40 1.10
C VAL A 157 26.20 -2.21 2.11
N VAL A 158 26.30 -3.52 1.89
CA VAL A 158 27.25 -4.37 2.62
C VAL A 158 28.58 -4.36 1.89
N ASP A 159 29.61 -3.77 2.48
CA ASP A 159 30.95 -3.66 1.89
C ASP A 159 31.80 -4.89 2.18
N GLU A 160 31.73 -5.39 3.41
CA GLU A 160 32.49 -6.56 3.85
C GLU A 160 31.65 -7.44 4.78
N VAL A 161 31.89 -8.75 4.71
CA VAL A 161 31.29 -9.74 5.60
C VAL A 161 32.40 -10.57 6.21
N GLU A 162 32.42 -10.67 7.54
CA GLU A 162 33.42 -11.45 8.26
C GLU A 162 33.27 -12.95 7.94
N PRO A 163 34.31 -13.63 7.43
CA PRO A 163 34.25 -15.07 7.15
C PRO A 163 33.98 -15.87 8.42
N GLY A 164 32.93 -16.71 8.40
CA GLY A 164 32.53 -17.51 9.56
C GLY A 164 31.78 -16.73 10.66
N GLY A 165 31.56 -15.42 10.47
CA GLY A 165 30.77 -14.59 11.37
C GLY A 165 29.25 -14.83 11.27
N ALA A 166 28.49 -14.17 12.16
CA ALA A 166 27.04 -14.32 12.22
C ALA A 166 26.35 -13.88 10.91
N ALA A 167 26.78 -12.77 10.30
CA ALA A 167 26.30 -12.32 9.01
C ALA A 167 26.53 -13.34 7.88
N ALA A 168 27.74 -13.92 7.81
CA ALA A 168 28.05 -14.95 6.83
C ALA A 168 27.18 -16.21 7.02
N ALA A 169 27.01 -16.65 8.27
CA ALA A 169 26.16 -17.80 8.61
C ALA A 169 24.69 -17.58 8.27
N ALA A 170 24.18 -16.36 8.43
CA ALA A 170 22.83 -15.97 8.02
C ALA A 170 22.69 -15.78 6.49
N GLY A 171 23.81 -15.84 5.75
CA GLY A 171 23.82 -15.74 4.30
C GLY A 171 23.82 -14.31 3.75
N LEU A 172 24.21 -13.31 4.56
CA LEU A 172 24.51 -11.95 4.10
C LEU A 172 25.71 -11.96 3.16
N ARG A 173 25.70 -11.12 2.12
CA ARG A 173 26.75 -11.07 1.10
C ARG A 173 27.18 -9.63 0.83
N VAL A 174 28.42 -9.47 0.41
CA VAL A 174 28.94 -8.19 -0.10
C VAL A 174 28.10 -7.76 -1.31
N GLY A 175 27.74 -6.48 -1.35
CA GLY A 175 26.88 -5.88 -2.36
C GLY A 175 25.38 -5.98 -2.09
N ASP A 176 24.94 -6.63 -1.01
CA ASP A 176 23.54 -6.58 -0.59
C ASP A 176 23.15 -5.14 -0.19
N LEU A 177 21.96 -4.70 -0.59
CA LEU A 177 21.39 -3.43 -0.15
C LEU A 177 20.52 -3.62 1.09
N ILE A 178 20.82 -2.93 2.18
CA ILE A 178 19.99 -2.94 3.39
C ILE A 178 18.76 -2.05 3.15
N ARG A 179 17.57 -2.66 3.11
CA ARG A 179 16.30 -1.95 2.87
C ARG A 179 15.58 -1.61 4.17
N ALA A 180 15.68 -2.50 5.16
CA ALA A 180 15.16 -2.28 6.50
C ALA A 180 15.91 -3.14 7.51
N CYS A 181 15.86 -2.76 8.78
CA CYS A 181 16.38 -3.57 9.88
C CYS A 181 15.48 -3.45 11.10
N THR A 182 15.54 -4.39 12.04
CA THR A 182 15.04 -4.08 13.38
C THR A 182 15.94 -3.05 14.05
N ALA A 183 15.35 -2.25 14.93
CA ALA A 183 16.04 -1.28 15.76
C ALA A 183 15.43 -1.28 17.16
N CYS A 184 16.24 -0.91 18.15
CA CYS A 184 15.83 -0.77 19.54
C CYS A 184 15.95 0.69 19.96
N ARG A 185 14.95 1.19 20.67
CA ARG A 185 14.98 2.51 21.32
C ARG A 185 14.49 2.41 22.75
N THR A 186 15.02 3.24 23.63
CA THR A 186 14.51 3.36 25.00
C THR A 186 13.39 4.38 25.03
N VAL A 187 12.21 3.97 25.50
CA VAL A 187 11.03 4.81 25.69
C VAL A 187 10.68 4.82 27.17
N MET A 188 10.32 5.98 27.71
CA MET A 188 9.79 6.07 29.07
C MET A 188 8.34 5.59 29.06
N ALA A 189 8.08 4.47 29.72
CA ALA A 189 6.73 3.94 29.90
C ALA A 189 6.22 4.34 31.29
N THR A 190 5.06 4.98 31.35
CA THR A 190 4.41 5.34 32.61
C THR A 190 3.05 4.63 32.70
N PRO A 191 2.98 3.45 33.34
CA PRO A 191 1.71 2.76 33.53
C PRO A 191 0.71 3.65 34.29
N THR A 192 -0.58 3.57 33.93
CA THR A 192 -1.64 4.47 34.42
C THR A 192 -1.72 4.56 35.93
N TRP A 193 -1.46 3.46 36.66
CA TRP A 193 -1.44 3.46 38.11
C TRP A 193 -0.29 4.29 38.71
N GLN A 194 0.89 4.31 38.07
CA GLN A 194 2.01 5.13 38.52
C GLN A 194 1.75 6.62 38.29
N LEU A 195 0.97 7.00 37.27
CA LEU A 195 0.55 8.40 37.08
C LEU A 195 -0.31 8.90 38.25
N LEU A 196 -1.17 8.04 38.80
CA LEU A 196 -2.04 8.38 39.94
C LEU A 196 -1.28 8.43 41.27
N GLY A 197 -0.25 7.60 41.42
CA GLY A 197 0.57 7.51 42.64
C GLY A 197 1.79 8.42 42.67
N GLY A 198 2.00 9.30 41.67
CA GLY A 198 3.18 10.17 41.58
C GLY A 198 4.49 9.42 41.27
N GLY A 199 4.41 8.25 40.65
CA GLY A 199 5.56 7.44 40.26
C GLY A 199 6.33 8.01 39.06
N ILE A 200 7.65 7.85 39.07
CA ILE A 200 8.52 8.16 37.94
C ILE A 200 8.44 7.01 36.92
N GLY A 201 8.25 7.34 35.64
CA GLY A 201 8.19 6.36 34.55
C GLY A 201 9.45 5.49 34.48
N GLN A 202 9.30 4.26 34.00
CA GLN A 202 10.41 3.31 33.87
C GLN A 202 10.91 3.28 32.42
N PRO A 203 12.23 3.27 32.19
CA PRO A 203 12.77 3.10 30.84
C PRO A 203 12.47 1.69 30.35
N LYS A 204 11.84 1.58 29.18
CA LYS A 204 11.54 0.33 28.50
C LYS A 204 12.16 0.34 27.11
N THR A 205 12.87 -0.73 26.77
CA THR A 205 13.39 -0.90 25.40
C THR A 205 12.26 -1.42 24.51
N GLU A 206 11.92 -0.64 23.48
CA GLU A 206 11.02 -1.05 22.42
C GLU A 206 11.83 -1.47 21.20
N ARG A 207 11.38 -2.54 20.55
CA ARG A 207 11.96 -3.03 19.29
C ARG A 207 10.95 -2.82 18.17
N PHE A 208 11.40 -2.25 17.06
CA PHE A 208 10.56 -1.92 15.90
C PHE A 208 11.34 -2.14 14.59
N MET A 209 10.65 -2.09 13.45
CA MET A 209 11.30 -2.10 12.13
C MET A 209 11.64 -0.67 11.70
N TYR A 210 12.90 -0.44 11.39
CA TYR A 210 13.43 0.79 10.81
C TYR A 210 13.64 0.59 9.30
N GLY A 211 13.06 1.46 8.48
CA GLY A 211 13.27 1.46 7.03
C GLY A 211 14.48 2.31 6.67
N ALA A 212 15.48 1.72 6.03
CA ALA A 212 16.75 2.37 5.69
C ALA A 212 16.68 3.13 4.34
N ASP A 213 15.65 2.88 3.53
CA ASP A 213 15.49 3.51 2.22
C ASP A 213 15.48 5.04 2.26
N GLY A 214 16.49 5.66 1.63
CA GLY A 214 16.61 7.12 1.52
C GLY A 214 16.85 7.83 2.86
N ARG A 215 17.32 7.08 3.86
CA ARG A 215 17.75 7.63 5.15
C ARG A 215 19.24 7.90 5.14
N PRO A 216 19.73 8.84 5.97
CA PRO A 216 21.16 9.03 6.18
C PRO A 216 21.83 7.73 6.64
N PHE A 217 23.03 7.47 6.14
CA PHE A 217 23.79 6.27 6.47
C PHE A 217 24.00 6.11 7.98
N GLU A 218 24.27 7.20 8.69
CA GLU A 218 24.50 7.19 10.14
C GLU A 218 23.27 6.74 10.92
N GLU A 219 22.06 7.14 10.50
CA GLU A 219 20.82 6.71 11.15
C GLU A 219 20.60 5.21 10.95
N ALA A 220 20.89 4.69 9.76
CA ALA A 220 20.77 3.27 9.47
C ALA A 220 21.82 2.45 10.25
N LEU A 221 23.05 2.95 10.36
CA LEU A 221 24.11 2.32 11.14
C LEU A 221 23.77 2.29 12.64
N GLU A 222 23.24 3.40 13.17
CA GLU A 222 22.74 3.46 14.55
C GLU A 222 21.58 2.47 14.77
N ALA A 223 20.62 2.42 13.83
CA ALA A 223 19.49 1.50 13.88
C ALA A 223 19.95 0.03 13.92
N VAL A 224 20.90 -0.36 13.06
CA VAL A 224 21.48 -1.71 13.07
C VAL A 224 22.23 -1.97 14.39
N GLY A 225 23.10 -1.04 14.80
CA GLY A 225 23.88 -1.15 16.03
C GLY A 225 23.03 -1.22 17.31
N SER A 226 21.85 -0.59 17.30
CA SER A 226 20.93 -0.55 18.44
C SER A 226 20.40 -1.92 18.86
N ASN A 227 20.39 -2.92 17.97
CA ASN A 227 19.93 -4.27 18.29
C ASN A 227 20.72 -4.94 19.43
N ARG A 228 21.95 -4.49 19.72
CA ARG A 228 22.72 -4.92 20.90
C ARG A 228 22.05 -4.58 22.23
N MET A 229 21.09 -3.64 22.22
CA MET A 229 20.33 -3.21 23.39
C MET A 229 19.05 -4.05 23.62
N ASP A 230 18.76 -5.05 22.78
CA ASP A 230 17.59 -5.91 22.97
C ASP A 230 17.76 -6.75 24.25
N PRO A 231 16.92 -6.54 25.30
CA PRO A 231 17.06 -7.25 26.57
C PRO A 231 16.86 -8.76 26.45
N LEU A 232 16.22 -9.22 25.36
CA LEU A 232 15.98 -10.63 25.09
C LEU A 232 17.06 -11.28 24.21
N GLY A 233 18.07 -10.52 23.77
CA GLY A 233 19.16 -11.05 22.94
C GLY A 233 18.71 -11.69 21.62
N ARG A 234 17.57 -11.26 21.08
CA ARG A 234 16.99 -11.84 19.86
C ARG A 234 17.83 -11.45 18.63
N PRO A 235 17.86 -12.28 17.57
CA PRO A 235 18.52 -11.92 16.31
C PRO A 235 18.00 -10.59 15.77
N ALA A 236 18.86 -9.75 15.21
CA ALA A 236 18.48 -8.60 14.40
C ALA A 236 17.87 -9.10 13.08
N VAL A 237 16.74 -8.53 12.67
CA VAL A 237 16.16 -8.85 11.36
C VAL A 237 16.69 -7.82 10.38
N LEU A 238 17.32 -8.26 9.29
CA LEU A 238 17.69 -7.42 8.15
C LEU A 238 16.85 -7.80 6.95
N VAL A 239 16.26 -6.80 6.29
CA VAL A 239 15.67 -6.94 4.97
C VAL A 239 16.68 -6.43 3.96
N VAL A 240 17.12 -7.30 3.06
CA VAL A 240 18.09 -6.97 2.03
C VAL A 240 17.53 -7.14 0.63
N GLU A 241 17.92 -6.27 -0.28
CA GLU A 241 17.78 -6.49 -1.71
C GLU A 241 19.09 -7.02 -2.28
N ARG A 242 19.01 -8.12 -3.02
CA ARG A 242 20.16 -8.77 -3.64
C ARG A 242 19.95 -8.88 -5.14
N ARG A 243 20.96 -8.49 -5.93
CA ARG A 243 21.02 -8.81 -7.38
C ARG A 243 21.15 -10.32 -7.57
N GLN A 244 20.33 -10.93 -8.43
CA GLN A 244 20.64 -12.27 -8.93
C GLN A 244 21.74 -12.11 -9.99
N GLY A 245 22.94 -12.56 -9.65
CA GLY A 245 24.02 -12.78 -10.61
C GLY A 245 23.79 -14.04 -11.43
#